data_AF-A0A368FMA6-F1
#
_entry.id   AF-A0A368FMA6-F1
#
_cell.length_a   1.000
_cell.length_b   1.000
_cell.length_c   1.000
_cell.angle_alpha   90.00
_cell.angle_beta   90.00
_cell.angle_gamma   90.00
#
_symmetry.space_group_name_H-M   'P 1'
#
loop_
_entity.id
_entity.type
_entity.pdbx_description
1 polymer ?
#
loop_
_entity_poly.entity_id
_entity_poly.type
_entity_poly.pdbx_seq_one_letter_code
_entity_poly.pdbx_strand_id
1 'polypeptide(L)'
;MKRSRPDDDVDMQSVVKPMTNAFRLQCEDAERDRHAVPEVMVKWEEIAKKVAITLKTTKLKHVCQYKDLESWKKHGVTHPLSQHAAAVAKTTSSVTEYKWAPPEEVVILSESAVDLLCSSSFTMHIFVTLPDSILGKRDYINLTYPAKRAHYMCSCLVALRKAHKDFEADFIVGSGGDAIFPNIRVSDKTSSGSILIHFGASESALAKTSRFAPNISNIRASTIYPEIADKDEEATPMFNQRVLRTILEPAMIRRIPAELRHKENIVSALALATRWFRSRGLKEFDELLLACFMVRLLEENVVVKQQDLLTVLRNFFLAIVNWDTSVAIGFHPDDLEDDVISAHLAAFPVVFLDDTGYWNVANGISKDSLLLAKADLSRSLSSLGDCLAFDTLFLERHHFFSSFDHYFRLDLSPESKKLLCKTS
;
A
#
# COMPACT_ATOMS: atom_id res chain seq x y z
N MET A 1 3.81 -65.43 -35.30
CA MET A 1 4.61 -64.19 -35.16
C MET A 1 3.67 -63.02 -34.87
N LYS A 2 3.46 -62.69 -33.59
CA LYS A 2 2.78 -61.46 -33.18
C LYS A 2 3.88 -60.48 -32.72
N ARG A 3 3.95 -59.31 -33.36
CA ARG A 3 4.83 -58.20 -32.94
C ARG A 3 4.19 -57.51 -31.73
N SER A 4 4.88 -57.52 -30.59
CA SER A 4 4.61 -56.67 -29.44
C SER A 4 5.06 -55.24 -29.74
N ARG A 5 4.24 -54.25 -29.38
CA ARG A 5 4.62 -52.83 -29.33
C ARG A 5 5.48 -52.61 -28.07
N PRO A 6 6.49 -51.71 -28.09
CA PRO A 6 7.17 -51.30 -26.86
C PRO A 6 6.24 -50.39 -26.05
N ASP A 7 6.21 -50.60 -24.74
CA ASP A 7 5.56 -49.73 -23.77
C ASP A 7 6.21 -48.34 -23.79
N ASP A 8 5.45 -47.32 -24.17
CA ASP A 8 5.75 -45.90 -23.96
C ASP A 8 5.31 -45.49 -22.54
N ASP A 9 5.86 -46.14 -21.51
CA ASP A 9 5.86 -45.59 -20.15
C ASP A 9 7.23 -44.92 -19.95
N VAL A 10 7.39 -43.74 -20.55
CA VAL A 10 8.46 -42.82 -20.15
C VAL A 10 8.23 -42.51 -18.68
N ASP A 11 9.14 -42.99 -17.83
CA ASP A 11 9.13 -42.82 -16.38
C ASP A 11 8.90 -41.35 -16.01
N MET A 12 7.64 -40.95 -15.76
CA MET A 12 7.28 -39.56 -15.48
C MET A 12 8.02 -39.01 -14.26
N GLN A 13 8.44 -39.87 -13.32
CA GLN A 13 9.25 -39.45 -12.18
C GLN A 13 10.66 -39.00 -12.58
N SER A 14 11.19 -39.53 -13.69
CA SER A 14 12.50 -39.15 -14.24
C SER A 14 12.50 -37.77 -14.94
N VAL A 15 11.34 -37.30 -15.42
CA VAL A 15 11.16 -36.00 -16.10
C VAL A 15 10.72 -34.89 -15.13
N VAL A 16 9.92 -35.23 -14.12
CA VAL A 16 9.43 -34.28 -13.09
C VAL A 16 10.57 -33.71 -12.24
N LYS A 17 11.58 -34.51 -11.86
CA LYS A 17 12.74 -34.03 -11.08
C LYS A 17 13.60 -32.98 -11.83
N PRO A 18 13.97 -33.18 -13.11
CA PRO A 18 14.65 -32.18 -13.93
C PRO A 18 13.89 -30.87 -14.09
N MET A 19 12.57 -30.92 -14.33
CA MET A 19 11.74 -29.72 -14.50
C MET A 19 11.68 -28.88 -13.21
N THR A 20 11.53 -29.53 -12.06
CA THR A 20 11.57 -28.84 -10.75
C THR A 20 12.94 -28.20 -10.47
N ASN A 21 14.04 -28.84 -10.87
CA ASN A 21 15.38 -28.26 -10.72
C ASN A 21 15.58 -27.05 -11.64
N ALA A 22 15.08 -27.11 -12.88
CA ALA A 22 15.12 -25.98 -13.80
C ALA A 22 14.27 -24.81 -13.30
N PHE A 23 13.08 -25.08 -12.78
CA PHE A 23 12.23 -24.07 -12.14
C PHE A 23 12.94 -23.42 -10.94
N ARG A 24 13.63 -24.22 -10.12
CA ARG A 24 14.43 -23.70 -9.00
C ARG A 24 15.55 -22.77 -9.49
N LEU A 25 16.24 -23.13 -10.58
CA LEU A 25 17.26 -22.28 -11.17
C LEU A 25 16.66 -20.94 -11.67
N GLN A 26 15.48 -20.98 -12.29
CA GLN A 26 14.77 -19.75 -12.70
C GLN A 26 14.37 -18.89 -11.50
N CYS A 27 13.97 -19.49 -10.37
CA CYS A 27 13.75 -18.76 -9.13
C CYS A 27 15.05 -18.11 -8.62
N GLU A 28 16.17 -18.85 -8.62
CA GLU A 28 17.49 -18.33 -8.21
C GLU A 28 17.94 -17.18 -9.13
N ASP A 29 17.70 -17.26 -10.44
CA ASP A 29 17.96 -16.19 -11.41
C ASP A 29 17.09 -14.96 -11.16
N ALA A 30 15.78 -15.17 -10.97
CA ALA A 30 14.84 -14.10 -10.66
C ALA A 30 15.14 -13.38 -9.33
N GLU A 31 15.74 -14.10 -8.37
CA GLU A 31 16.26 -13.54 -7.11
C GLU A 31 17.54 -12.74 -7.31
N ARG A 32 18.46 -13.19 -8.18
CA ARG A 32 19.66 -12.41 -8.52
C ARG A 32 19.32 -11.09 -9.20
N ASP A 33 18.33 -11.11 -10.08
CA ASP A 33 17.84 -9.92 -10.78
C ASP A 33 16.96 -9.02 -9.90
N ARG A 34 16.62 -9.45 -8.68
CA ARG A 34 15.79 -8.69 -7.74
C ARG A 34 16.54 -7.52 -7.12
N HIS A 35 17.82 -7.69 -6.82
CA HIS A 35 18.62 -6.66 -6.15
C HIS A 35 19.03 -5.56 -7.12
N ALA A 36 18.80 -4.31 -6.72
CA ALA A 36 19.39 -3.19 -7.42
C ALA A 36 20.92 -3.28 -7.37
N VAL A 37 21.59 -2.75 -8.39
CA VAL A 37 23.07 -2.68 -8.40
C VAL A 37 23.53 -1.99 -7.11
N PRO A 38 24.51 -2.54 -6.36
CA PRO A 38 24.92 -2.00 -5.06
C PRO A 38 25.24 -0.50 -5.08
N GLU A 39 25.80 0.00 -6.19
CA GLU A 39 26.10 1.41 -6.41
C GLU A 39 24.83 2.29 -6.41
N VAL A 40 23.73 1.80 -7.00
CA VAL A 40 22.42 2.48 -7.01
C VAL A 40 21.85 2.53 -5.59
N MET A 41 21.96 1.43 -4.83
CA MET A 41 21.49 1.38 -3.44
C MET A 41 22.22 2.39 -2.56
N VAL A 42 23.55 2.38 -2.59
CA VAL A 42 24.38 3.32 -1.81
C VAL A 42 24.06 4.77 -2.17
N LYS A 43 23.95 5.07 -3.47
CA LYS A 43 23.56 6.40 -3.97
C LYS A 43 22.23 6.86 -3.35
N TRP A 44 21.18 6.04 -3.44
CA TRP A 44 19.86 6.43 -2.97
C TRP A 44 19.73 6.46 -1.44
N GLU A 45 20.47 5.62 -0.71
CA GLU A 45 20.59 5.72 0.74
C GLU A 45 21.22 7.05 1.19
N GLU A 46 22.27 7.51 0.50
CA GLU A 46 22.89 8.80 0.77
C GLU A 46 21.96 9.98 0.46
N ILE A 47 21.24 9.92 -0.66
CA ILE A 47 20.24 10.94 -1.02
C ILE A 47 19.11 10.94 0.01
N ALA A 48 18.62 9.78 0.45
CA ALA A 48 17.59 9.69 1.49
C ALA A 48 18.04 10.34 2.80
N LYS A 49 19.31 10.12 3.22
CA LYS A 49 19.90 10.80 4.38
C LYS A 49 19.92 12.32 4.21
N LYS A 50 20.34 12.82 3.03
CA LYS A 50 20.34 14.27 2.71
C LYS A 50 18.93 14.86 2.71
N VAL A 51 17.95 14.14 2.15
CA VAL A 51 16.52 14.53 2.15
C VAL A 51 16.00 14.59 3.57
N ALA A 52 16.25 13.57 4.41
CA ALA A 52 15.83 13.56 5.81
C ALA A 52 16.44 14.72 6.62
N ILE A 53 17.74 15.01 6.44
CA ILE A 53 18.40 16.17 7.05
C ILE A 53 17.74 17.47 6.59
N THR A 54 17.43 17.59 5.30
CA THR A 54 16.76 18.76 4.74
C THR A 54 15.41 18.99 5.42
N LEU A 55 14.58 17.96 5.53
CA LEU A 55 13.27 18.04 6.17
C LEU A 55 13.37 18.46 7.65
N LYS A 56 14.37 17.96 8.39
CA LYS A 56 14.59 18.31 9.81
C LYS A 56 15.12 19.74 10.02
N THR A 57 15.98 20.22 9.13
CA THR A 57 16.71 21.49 9.30
C THR A 57 16.08 22.68 8.58
N THR A 58 15.07 22.43 7.75
CA THR A 58 14.40 23.47 6.96
C THR A 58 13.77 24.53 7.87
N LYS A 59 13.97 25.78 7.47
CA LYS A 59 13.28 26.95 8.04
C LYS A 59 12.46 27.61 6.96
N LEU A 60 11.14 27.47 7.05
CA LEU A 60 10.18 28.14 6.18
C LEU A 60 9.43 29.20 6.99
N LYS A 61 9.22 30.37 6.39
CA LYS A 61 8.48 31.49 6.97
C LYS A 61 7.05 31.62 6.43
N HIS A 62 6.60 30.68 5.59
CA HIS A 62 5.24 30.72 5.03
C HIS A 62 4.21 30.49 6.14
N VAL A 63 3.19 31.35 6.14
CA VAL A 63 2.06 31.32 7.05
C VAL A 63 0.80 31.58 6.22
N CYS A 64 -0.24 30.80 6.46
CA CYS A 64 -1.54 30.98 5.81
C CYS A 64 -2.65 30.40 6.69
N GLN A 65 -3.91 30.72 6.40
CA GLN A 65 -5.02 29.95 6.98
C GLN A 65 -5.02 28.54 6.37
N TYR A 66 -5.34 27.49 7.14
CA TYR A 66 -5.34 26.11 6.60
C TYR A 66 -6.41 25.89 5.52
N LYS A 67 -7.39 26.79 5.43
CA LYS A 67 -8.41 26.78 4.37
C LYS A 67 -7.94 27.46 3.08
N ASP A 68 -6.86 28.25 3.14
CA ASP A 68 -6.30 28.96 2.00
C ASP A 68 -5.34 28.05 1.21
N LEU A 69 -5.94 27.16 0.41
CA LEU A 69 -5.22 26.19 -0.42
C LEU A 69 -4.45 26.85 -1.57
N GLU A 70 -4.84 28.07 -1.95
CA GLU A 70 -4.30 28.80 -3.10
C GLU A 70 -3.00 29.55 -2.76
N SER A 71 -2.75 29.78 -1.46
CA SER A 71 -1.55 30.45 -0.94
C SER A 71 -0.22 29.86 -1.42
N TRP A 72 -0.21 28.61 -1.89
CA TRP A 72 0.96 27.91 -2.41
C TRP A 72 1.32 28.23 -3.86
N LYS A 73 0.40 28.82 -4.64
CA LYS A 73 0.65 29.18 -6.05
C LYS A 73 1.81 30.15 -6.20
N LYS A 74 2.01 31.06 -5.23
CA LYS A 74 3.16 31.98 -5.17
C LYS A 74 4.52 31.27 -5.07
N HIS A 75 4.51 29.99 -4.69
CA HIS A 75 5.68 29.12 -4.61
C HIS A 75 5.74 28.08 -5.76
N GLY A 76 4.88 28.20 -6.77
CA GLY A 76 4.82 27.23 -7.89
C GLY A 76 4.34 25.84 -7.46
N VAL A 77 3.55 25.75 -6.38
CA VAL A 77 3.00 24.51 -5.86
C VAL A 77 1.48 24.58 -5.87
N THR A 78 0.83 23.55 -6.40
CA THR A 78 -0.62 23.39 -6.33
C THR A 78 -0.95 22.48 -5.16
N HIS A 79 -1.79 22.95 -4.25
CA HIS A 79 -2.19 22.15 -3.10
C HIS A 79 -2.95 20.88 -3.55
N PRO A 80 -2.60 19.68 -3.06
CA PRO A 80 -3.21 18.44 -3.52
C PRO A 80 -4.75 18.38 -3.36
N LEU A 81 -5.30 19.03 -2.34
CA LEU A 81 -6.75 19.11 -2.12
C LEU A 81 -7.42 20.33 -2.79
N SER A 82 -6.76 21.01 -3.73
CA SER A 82 -7.33 22.18 -4.43
C SER A 82 -8.69 21.89 -5.06
N GLN A 83 -8.89 20.71 -5.66
CA GLN A 83 -10.18 20.26 -6.21
C GLN A 83 -11.27 20.06 -5.14
N HIS A 84 -10.89 19.95 -3.86
CA HIS A 84 -11.79 19.80 -2.71
C HIS A 84 -11.90 21.09 -1.88
N ALA A 85 -11.50 22.25 -2.42
CA ALA A 85 -11.50 23.52 -1.70
C ALA A 85 -12.87 23.88 -1.08
N ALA A 86 -13.98 23.61 -1.79
CA ALA A 86 -15.32 23.85 -1.29
C ALA A 86 -15.66 23.02 -0.03
N ALA A 87 -15.19 21.78 0.02
CA ALA A 87 -15.36 20.91 1.18
C ALA A 87 -14.46 21.35 2.35
N VAL A 88 -13.19 21.69 2.07
CA VAL A 88 -12.26 22.22 3.08
C VAL A 88 -12.76 23.54 3.68
N ALA A 89 -13.41 24.40 2.89
CA ALA A 89 -13.97 25.65 3.39
C ALA A 89 -15.03 25.45 4.49
N LYS A 90 -15.77 24.33 4.45
CA LYS A 90 -16.80 23.96 5.43
C LYS A 90 -16.25 23.31 6.70
N THR A 91 -14.98 22.91 6.73
CA THR A 91 -14.40 22.25 7.91
C THR A 91 -14.12 23.24 9.05
N THR A 92 -13.82 22.71 10.23
CA THR A 92 -13.54 23.51 11.44
C THR A 92 -12.33 22.94 12.16
N SER A 93 -11.48 23.82 12.67
CA SER A 93 -10.34 23.44 13.51
C SER A 93 -10.14 24.49 14.58
N SER A 94 -9.65 24.07 15.76
CA SER A 94 -9.18 25.00 16.79
C SER A 94 -7.85 25.66 16.42
N VAL A 95 -7.09 25.08 15.49
CA VAL A 95 -5.83 25.62 14.97
C VAL A 95 -6.09 26.07 13.53
N THR A 96 -6.37 27.36 13.34
CA THR A 96 -6.82 27.90 12.06
C THR A 96 -5.68 28.35 11.14
N GLU A 97 -4.55 28.73 11.73
CA GLU A 97 -3.35 29.11 11.00
C GLU A 97 -2.44 27.90 10.78
N TYR A 98 -1.99 27.71 9.55
CA TYR A 98 -0.87 26.83 9.23
C TYR A 98 0.44 27.63 9.30
N LYS A 99 1.38 27.11 10.09
CA LYS A 99 2.74 27.61 10.20
C LYS A 99 3.71 26.45 10.21
N TRP A 100 4.84 26.60 9.53
CA TRP A 100 5.88 25.58 9.52
C TRP A 100 6.44 25.35 10.94
N ALA A 101 6.54 24.07 11.30
CA ALA A 101 7.28 23.56 12.43
C ALA A 101 8.12 22.35 11.96
N PRO A 102 9.29 22.09 12.57
CA PRO A 102 10.07 20.90 12.24
C PRO A 102 9.24 19.63 12.50
N PRO A 103 9.47 18.54 11.76
CA PRO A 103 8.77 17.28 11.98
C PRO A 103 9.15 16.69 13.35
N GLU A 104 8.21 16.00 14.01
CA GLU A 104 8.51 15.29 15.28
C GLU A 104 9.51 14.16 15.03
N GLU A 105 9.34 13.46 13.91
CA GLU A 105 10.19 12.35 13.52
C GLU A 105 10.38 12.32 12.00
N VAL A 106 11.58 11.93 11.56
CA VAL A 106 11.81 11.52 10.18
C VAL A 106 12.62 10.22 10.22
N VAL A 107 12.01 9.15 9.72
CA VAL A 107 12.59 7.81 9.70
C VAL A 107 12.76 7.35 8.27
N ILE A 108 13.95 6.85 7.97
CA ILE A 108 14.25 6.20 6.70
C ILE A 108 14.04 4.71 6.92
N LEU A 109 13.08 4.13 6.20
CA LEU A 109 12.86 2.70 6.15
C LEU A 109 13.28 2.25 4.74
N SER A 110 14.36 1.50 4.66
CA SER A 110 14.86 1.01 3.37
C SER A 110 14.10 -0.24 2.95
N GLU A 111 13.81 -0.35 1.66
CA GLU A 111 13.42 -1.62 1.04
C GLU A 111 14.51 -2.69 1.21
N SER A 112 15.76 -2.32 1.49
CA SER A 112 16.81 -3.29 1.82
C SER A 112 16.60 -4.01 3.17
N ALA A 113 15.78 -3.48 4.08
CA ALA A 113 15.40 -4.20 5.30
C ALA A 113 14.39 -5.32 4.99
N VAL A 114 13.60 -5.12 3.95
CA VAL A 114 12.43 -5.89 3.57
C VAL A 114 12.56 -6.08 2.07
N ASP A 115 13.45 -7.02 1.68
CA ASP A 115 13.93 -7.36 0.32
C ASP A 115 12.80 -7.71 -0.69
N LEU A 116 11.57 -7.30 -0.41
CA LEU A 116 10.32 -7.67 -1.05
C LEU A 116 10.09 -6.97 -2.37
N LEU A 117 10.78 -5.85 -2.62
CA LEU A 117 10.41 -4.95 -3.70
C LEU A 117 11.26 -5.17 -4.93
N CYS A 118 10.79 -6.10 -5.77
CA CYS A 118 11.08 -6.07 -7.20
C CYS A 118 10.70 -4.70 -7.76
N SER A 119 11.58 -4.06 -8.49
CA SER A 119 11.26 -2.95 -9.36
C SER A 119 12.40 -2.75 -10.35
N SER A 120 12.09 -2.33 -11.57
CA SER A 120 13.08 -1.82 -12.52
C SER A 120 13.78 -0.53 -12.02
N SER A 121 13.36 0.03 -10.89
CA SER A 121 13.90 1.21 -10.22
C SER A 121 13.82 1.09 -8.68
N PHE A 122 14.97 1.13 -8.00
CA PHE A 122 15.07 1.06 -6.53
C PHE A 122 14.31 2.20 -5.84
N THR A 123 13.52 1.92 -4.79
CA THR A 123 12.79 2.98 -4.06
C THR A 123 13.16 3.00 -2.57
N MET A 124 13.37 4.19 -2.02
CA MET A 124 13.65 4.39 -0.60
C MET A 124 12.44 5.02 0.08
N HIS A 125 12.02 4.51 1.24
CA HIS A 125 10.88 5.06 1.95
C HIS A 125 11.32 5.98 3.09
N ILE A 126 10.74 7.18 3.16
CA ILE A 126 10.92 8.10 4.28
C ILE A 126 9.55 8.35 4.90
N PHE A 127 9.43 8.16 6.20
CA PHE A 127 8.23 8.46 6.97
C PHE A 127 8.45 9.71 7.81
N VAL A 128 7.58 10.69 7.63
CA VAL A 128 7.61 11.98 8.31
C VAL A 128 6.42 12.08 9.25
N THR A 129 6.71 12.21 10.54
CA THR A 129 5.70 12.49 11.56
C THR A 129 5.47 14.00 11.65
N LEU A 130 4.25 14.42 11.39
CA LEU A 130 3.82 15.81 11.44
C LEU A 130 3.99 16.38 12.86
N PRO A 131 4.34 17.67 12.97
CA PRO A 131 4.36 18.38 14.25
C PRO A 131 2.98 18.46 14.88
N ASP A 132 2.87 18.16 16.17
CA ASP A 132 1.58 18.16 16.89
C ASP A 132 0.95 19.57 16.88
N SER A 133 1.81 20.61 16.87
CA SER A 133 1.42 22.02 16.90
C SER A 133 0.53 22.48 15.73
N ILE A 134 0.47 21.75 14.61
CA ILE A 134 -0.38 22.12 13.48
C ILE A 134 -1.78 21.48 13.55
N LEU A 135 -1.99 20.54 14.48
CA LEU A 135 -3.21 19.76 14.63
C LEU A 135 -4.04 20.24 15.83
N GLY A 136 -5.35 20.30 15.62
CA GLY A 136 -6.35 20.52 16.66
C GLY A 136 -7.02 19.20 17.08
N LYS A 137 -7.66 19.21 18.26
CA LYS A 137 -8.23 18.01 18.92
C LYS A 137 -9.29 17.24 18.11
N ARG A 138 -9.88 17.85 17.08
CA ARG A 138 -10.95 17.24 16.24
C ARG A 138 -10.62 17.29 14.76
N ASP A 139 -9.34 17.47 14.41
CA ASP A 139 -8.95 17.59 13.01
C ASP A 139 -9.03 16.26 12.25
N TYR A 140 -9.22 15.13 12.94
CA TYR A 140 -9.55 13.85 12.32
C TYR A 140 -10.92 13.83 11.62
N ILE A 141 -11.77 14.84 11.86
CA ILE A 141 -13.09 14.96 11.25
C ILE A 141 -13.02 15.72 9.92
N ASN A 142 -13.77 15.21 8.95
CA ASN A 142 -13.87 15.68 7.58
C ASN A 142 -12.49 15.74 6.92
N LEU A 143 -12.28 16.72 6.04
CA LEU A 143 -11.01 16.89 5.32
C LEU A 143 -10.01 17.80 6.06
N THR A 144 -10.17 18.00 7.36
CA THR A 144 -9.32 18.92 8.14
C THR A 144 -7.88 18.39 8.25
N TYR A 145 -7.71 17.16 8.72
CA TYR A 145 -6.40 16.51 8.78
C TYR A 145 -5.75 16.35 7.39
N PRO A 146 -6.45 15.82 6.36
CA PRO A 146 -5.92 15.78 5.00
C PRO A 146 -5.42 17.13 4.48
N ALA A 147 -6.19 18.21 4.70
CA ALA A 147 -5.80 19.55 4.26
C ALA A 147 -4.54 20.03 4.97
N LYS A 148 -4.48 19.90 6.30
CA LYS A 148 -3.31 20.31 7.09
C LYS A 148 -2.07 19.48 6.79
N ARG A 149 -2.23 18.17 6.61
CA ARG A 149 -1.20 17.27 6.11
C ARG A 149 -0.67 17.74 4.77
N ALA A 150 -1.54 18.05 3.83
CA ALA A 150 -1.14 18.53 2.50
C ALA A 150 -0.47 19.92 2.53
N HIS A 151 -0.87 20.84 3.42
CA HIS A 151 -0.13 22.09 3.67
C HIS A 151 1.30 21.80 4.14
N TYR A 152 1.47 20.86 5.07
CA TYR A 152 2.79 20.42 5.53
C TYR A 152 3.63 19.85 4.39
N MET A 153 3.03 19.01 3.56
CA MET A 153 3.68 18.47 2.37
C MET A 153 4.08 19.56 1.37
N CYS A 154 3.26 20.59 1.16
CA CYS A 154 3.62 21.72 0.28
C CYS A 154 4.88 22.45 0.78
N SER A 155 4.99 22.68 2.09
CA SER A 155 6.23 23.21 2.69
C SER A 155 7.43 22.30 2.42
N CYS A 156 7.30 21.00 2.66
CA CYS A 156 8.35 20.04 2.39
C CYS A 156 8.75 20.05 0.91
N LEU A 157 7.78 20.09 0.00
CA LEU A 157 8.02 20.13 -1.44
C LEU A 157 8.83 21.37 -1.86
N VAL A 158 8.46 22.55 -1.35
CA VAL A 158 9.20 23.79 -1.59
C VAL A 158 10.64 23.69 -1.05
N ALA A 159 10.80 23.13 0.15
CA ALA A 159 12.12 22.93 0.75
C ALA A 159 13.00 22.00 -0.08
N LEU A 160 12.44 20.88 -0.53
CA LEU A 160 13.13 19.87 -1.33
C LEU A 160 13.55 20.44 -2.68
N ARG A 161 12.62 21.08 -3.41
CA ARG A 161 12.93 21.73 -4.72
C ARG A 161 13.99 22.82 -4.61
N LYS A 162 14.05 23.51 -3.46
CA LYS A 162 15.08 24.54 -3.20
C LYS A 162 16.45 23.93 -2.90
N ALA A 163 16.50 22.86 -2.10
CA ALA A 163 17.74 22.24 -1.64
C ALA A 163 18.35 21.27 -2.66
N HIS A 164 17.52 20.60 -3.45
CA HIS A 164 17.89 19.47 -4.31
C HIS A 164 17.50 19.74 -5.76
N LYS A 165 18.15 20.71 -6.41
CA LYS A 165 17.79 21.16 -7.78
C LYS A 165 18.00 20.13 -8.88
N ASP A 166 18.86 19.15 -8.62
CA ASP A 166 19.20 18.10 -9.59
C ASP A 166 18.15 16.96 -9.63
N PHE A 167 17.18 17.00 -8.70
CA PHE A 167 16.12 16.01 -8.57
C PHE A 167 14.75 16.62 -8.87
N GLU A 168 13.86 15.79 -9.39
CA GLU A 168 12.45 16.12 -9.55
C GLU A 168 11.71 15.69 -8.30
N ALA A 169 10.95 16.62 -7.72
CA ALA A 169 10.14 16.38 -6.53
C ALA A 169 8.71 16.82 -6.81
N ASP A 170 7.77 15.89 -6.71
CA ASP A 170 6.37 16.08 -7.07
C ASP A 170 5.43 15.26 -6.18
N PHE A 171 4.17 15.69 -6.14
CA PHE A 171 3.11 14.90 -5.51
C PHE A 171 2.79 13.68 -6.36
N ILE A 172 2.61 12.55 -5.68
CA ILE A 172 2.07 11.33 -6.27
C ILE A 172 0.85 10.89 -5.47
N VAL A 173 -0.10 10.25 -6.15
CA VAL A 173 -1.24 9.62 -5.48
C VAL A 173 -0.75 8.60 -4.44
N GLY A 174 -1.47 8.52 -3.33
CA GLY A 174 -1.20 7.54 -2.28
C GLY A 174 -1.58 6.13 -2.71
N SER A 175 -1.45 5.20 -1.77
CA SER A 175 -1.76 3.78 -1.99
C SER A 175 -3.20 3.59 -2.48
N GLY A 176 -3.40 2.64 -3.41
CA GLY A 176 -4.71 2.41 -4.04
C GLY A 176 -5.21 3.55 -4.94
N GLY A 177 -4.36 4.50 -5.34
CA GLY A 177 -4.76 5.65 -6.17
C GLY A 177 -5.40 6.79 -5.37
N ASP A 178 -5.07 6.88 -4.08
CA ASP A 178 -5.64 7.85 -3.16
C ASP A 178 -5.18 9.30 -3.45
N ALA A 179 -6.10 10.15 -3.88
CA ALA A 179 -5.85 11.57 -4.12
C ALA A 179 -5.95 12.47 -2.86
N ILE A 180 -6.57 12.00 -1.77
CA ILE A 180 -6.75 12.75 -0.51
C ILE A 180 -5.52 12.62 0.39
N PHE A 181 -4.87 11.46 0.37
CA PHE A 181 -3.63 11.17 1.11
C PHE A 181 -2.46 10.91 0.15
N PRO A 182 -2.05 11.92 -0.65
CA PRO A 182 -0.91 11.78 -1.55
C PRO A 182 0.40 11.66 -0.77
N ASN A 183 1.47 11.32 -1.49
CA ASN A 183 2.85 11.30 -1.00
C ASN A 183 3.72 12.22 -1.88
N ILE A 184 4.99 12.41 -1.49
CA ILE A 184 5.97 13.10 -2.35
C ILE A 184 6.94 12.06 -2.91
N ARG A 185 7.16 12.08 -4.21
CA ARG A 185 8.24 11.31 -4.84
C ARG A 185 9.38 12.25 -5.19
N VAL A 186 10.61 11.85 -4.86
CA VAL A 186 11.85 12.48 -5.32
C VAL A 186 12.57 11.50 -6.25
N SER A 187 12.79 11.86 -7.50
CA SER A 187 13.43 11.01 -8.50
C SER A 187 14.50 11.77 -9.27
N ASP A 188 15.43 11.03 -9.88
CA ASP A 188 16.33 11.58 -10.87
C ASP A 188 15.78 11.40 -12.28
N LYS A 189 16.35 12.14 -13.24
CA LYS A 189 15.95 12.05 -14.65
C LYS A 189 16.34 10.74 -15.33
N THR A 190 17.22 9.95 -14.71
CA THR A 190 17.71 8.68 -15.25
C THR A 190 16.81 7.49 -14.87
N SER A 191 15.80 7.71 -14.02
CA SER A 191 14.90 6.66 -13.50
C SER A 191 15.63 5.49 -12.81
N SER A 192 16.87 5.71 -12.34
CA SER A 192 17.67 4.69 -11.65
C SER A 192 17.09 4.29 -10.29
N GLY A 193 16.32 5.19 -9.68
CA GLY A 193 15.59 4.96 -8.45
C GLY A 193 14.79 6.18 -8.02
N SER A 194 14.19 6.10 -6.83
CA SER A 194 13.41 7.19 -6.25
C SER A 194 13.36 7.14 -4.72
N ILE A 195 12.91 8.22 -4.11
CA ILE A 195 12.52 8.27 -2.71
C ILE A 195 11.03 8.55 -2.65
N LEU A 196 10.29 7.74 -1.90
CA LEU A 196 8.89 7.98 -1.58
C LEU A 196 8.77 8.48 -0.13
N ILE A 197 8.24 9.68 0.03
CA ILE A 197 8.08 10.35 1.32
C ILE A 197 6.62 10.30 1.74
N HIS A 198 6.37 9.59 2.83
CA HIS A 198 5.08 9.41 3.47
C HIS A 198 4.94 10.37 4.64
N PHE A 199 3.71 10.81 4.89
CA PHE A 199 3.40 11.78 5.92
C PHE A 199 2.27 11.26 6.81
N GLY A 200 2.48 11.30 8.13
CA GLY A 200 1.59 10.76 9.14
C GLY A 200 1.53 11.65 10.37
N ALA A 201 0.44 11.59 11.14
CA ALA A 201 0.39 12.19 12.47
C ALA A 201 0.69 11.12 13.52
N SER A 202 1.14 11.55 14.71
CA SER A 202 1.12 10.67 15.88
C SER A 202 -0.33 10.43 16.33
N GLU A 203 -0.59 9.25 16.90
CA GLU A 203 -1.91 8.92 17.47
C GLU A 203 -2.32 9.94 18.56
N SER A 204 -1.37 10.32 19.41
CA SER A 204 -1.59 11.30 20.49
C SER A 204 -2.00 12.68 20.00
N ALA A 205 -1.53 13.09 18.81
CA ALA A 205 -1.83 14.41 18.26
C ALA A 205 -3.15 14.45 17.49
N LEU A 206 -3.47 13.38 16.75
CA LEU A 206 -4.64 13.35 15.89
C LEU A 206 -5.87 12.81 16.62
N ALA A 207 -5.85 11.52 16.97
CA ALA A 207 -6.89 10.82 17.71
C ALA A 207 -6.46 9.38 17.99
N LYS A 208 -7.03 8.79 19.05
CA LYS A 208 -6.92 7.35 19.34
C LYS A 208 -7.42 6.52 18.15
N THR A 209 -6.81 5.36 17.91
CA THR A 209 -7.20 4.45 16.81
C THR A 209 -8.68 4.07 16.85
N SER A 210 -9.26 3.90 18.05
CA SER A 210 -10.67 3.58 18.22
C SER A 210 -11.65 4.63 17.69
N ARG A 211 -11.22 5.87 17.45
CA ARG A 211 -12.04 6.89 16.76
C ARG A 211 -12.21 6.62 15.26
N PHE A 212 -11.47 5.66 14.74
CA PHE A 212 -11.49 5.24 13.34
C PHE A 212 -12.06 3.83 13.17
N ALA A 213 -12.80 3.33 14.17
CA ALA A 213 -13.52 2.06 14.03
C ALA A 213 -14.45 2.10 12.79
N PRO A 214 -14.71 0.95 12.13
CA PRO A 214 -15.44 0.91 10.87
C PRO A 214 -16.87 1.46 10.94
N ASN A 215 -17.51 1.37 12.11
CA ASN A 215 -18.86 1.85 12.39
C ASN A 215 -18.94 3.34 12.77
N ILE A 216 -17.83 4.07 12.75
CA ILE A 216 -17.79 5.50 13.11
C ILE A 216 -17.79 6.38 11.85
N SER A 217 -18.58 7.45 11.88
CA SER A 217 -18.56 8.52 10.88
C SER A 217 -17.50 9.57 11.19
N ASN A 218 -16.54 9.73 10.27
CA ASN A 218 -15.55 10.82 10.32
C ASN A 218 -15.60 11.74 9.09
N ILE A 219 -16.42 11.44 8.07
CA ILE A 219 -16.75 12.39 7.01
C ILE A 219 -18.26 12.57 6.95
N ARG A 220 -18.70 13.83 6.97
CA ARG A 220 -20.11 14.16 6.75
C ARG A 220 -20.37 14.40 5.27
N ALA A 221 -21.38 13.74 4.72
CA ALA A 221 -21.80 13.91 3.33
C ALA A 221 -22.05 15.38 2.98
N SER A 222 -22.73 16.14 3.85
CA SER A 222 -22.97 17.59 3.71
C SER A 222 -21.70 18.47 3.64
N THR A 223 -20.56 17.95 4.13
CA THR A 223 -19.26 18.63 3.97
C THR A 223 -18.72 18.47 2.56
N ILE A 224 -18.95 17.32 1.93
CA ILE A 224 -18.43 17.00 0.59
C ILE A 224 -19.41 17.47 -0.49
N TYR A 225 -20.69 17.19 -0.33
CA TYR A 225 -21.76 17.40 -1.30
C TYR A 225 -22.66 18.56 -0.85
N PRO A 226 -22.63 19.73 -1.53
CA PRO A 226 -23.48 20.87 -1.19
C PRO A 226 -24.99 20.59 -1.22
N GLU A 227 -25.42 19.66 -2.06
CA GLU A 227 -26.82 19.25 -2.26
C GLU A 227 -27.38 18.38 -1.12
N ILE A 228 -26.52 17.78 -0.29
CA ILE A 228 -26.93 16.97 0.85
C ILE A 228 -27.03 17.88 2.07
N ALA A 229 -28.27 18.15 2.50
CA ALA A 229 -28.55 18.93 3.70
C ALA A 229 -28.68 18.07 4.96
N ASP A 230 -28.85 16.75 4.79
CA ASP A 230 -29.07 15.85 5.91
C ASP A 230 -27.81 15.72 6.78
N LYS A 231 -28.06 15.52 8.07
CA LYS A 231 -27.01 15.34 9.09
C LYS A 231 -26.69 13.88 9.35
N ASP A 232 -27.22 12.95 8.54
CA ASP A 232 -26.96 11.53 8.72
C ASP A 232 -25.46 11.25 8.81
N GLU A 233 -25.09 10.65 9.95
CA GLU A 233 -23.72 10.27 10.30
C GLU A 233 -23.51 8.81 9.90
N GLU A 234 -23.64 8.52 8.61
CA GLU A 234 -23.27 7.20 8.08
C GLU A 234 -21.80 6.91 8.37
N ALA A 235 -21.52 5.66 8.73
CA ALA A 235 -20.18 5.21 9.01
C ALA A 235 -19.27 5.39 7.78
N THR A 236 -18.02 5.81 8.00
CA THR A 236 -17.08 6.09 6.89
C THR A 236 -15.86 5.17 6.93
N PRO A 237 -16.04 3.84 6.85
CA PRO A 237 -14.99 2.86 7.09
C PRO A 237 -13.78 3.08 6.16
N MET A 238 -14.00 3.27 4.85
CA MET A 238 -12.90 3.49 3.91
C MET A 238 -12.05 4.72 4.24
N PHE A 239 -12.67 5.83 4.65
CA PHE A 239 -11.92 7.02 5.04
C PHE A 239 -11.13 6.78 6.33
N ASN A 240 -11.76 6.14 7.31
CA ASN A 240 -11.14 5.82 8.60
C ASN A 240 -9.87 4.98 8.40
N GLN A 241 -9.95 3.92 7.58
CA GLN A 241 -8.82 3.04 7.28
C GLN A 241 -7.68 3.78 6.56
N ARG A 242 -8.00 4.72 5.66
CA ARG A 242 -7.00 5.56 4.98
C ARG A 242 -6.29 6.50 5.95
N VAL A 243 -7.00 7.08 6.92
CA VAL A 243 -6.38 7.87 7.99
C VAL A 243 -5.46 6.98 8.84
N LEU A 244 -5.96 5.83 9.29
CA LEU A 244 -5.19 4.89 10.11
C LEU A 244 -3.90 4.43 9.43
N ARG A 245 -3.93 4.15 8.12
CA ARG A 245 -2.73 3.83 7.35
C ARG A 245 -1.65 4.89 7.50
N THR A 246 -2.01 6.18 7.42
CA THR A 246 -1.01 7.26 7.59
C THR A 246 -0.36 7.31 8.97
N ILE A 247 -1.01 6.75 9.99
CA ILE A 247 -0.54 6.73 11.39
C ILE A 247 0.27 5.46 11.67
N LEU A 248 -0.22 4.30 11.21
CA LEU A 248 0.21 2.98 11.67
C LEU A 248 1.14 2.23 10.70
N GLU A 249 1.16 2.60 9.41
CA GLU A 249 2.03 1.99 8.40
C GLU A 249 3.54 2.02 8.78
N PRO A 250 4.11 3.09 9.37
CA PRO A 250 5.52 3.08 9.77
C PRO A 250 5.83 2.01 10.81
N ALA A 251 4.95 1.78 11.78
CA ALA A 251 5.15 0.76 12.82
C ALA A 251 5.08 -0.65 12.22
N MET A 252 4.13 -0.88 11.33
CA MET A 252 3.95 -2.16 10.64
C MET A 252 5.16 -2.51 9.76
N ILE A 253 5.68 -1.55 9.00
CA ILE A 253 6.87 -1.74 8.16
C ILE A 253 8.12 -2.02 9.01
N ARG A 254 8.22 -1.50 10.24
CA ARG A 254 9.33 -1.82 11.15
C ARG A 254 9.25 -3.24 11.71
N ARG A 255 8.05 -3.79 11.89
CA ARG A 255 7.84 -5.15 12.41
C ARG A 255 8.27 -6.22 11.41
N ILE A 256 7.79 -6.14 10.17
CA ILE A 256 8.02 -7.13 9.11
C ILE A 256 9.49 -7.59 8.98
N PRO A 257 10.49 -6.68 8.87
CA PRO A 257 11.89 -7.10 8.72
C PRO A 257 12.43 -7.84 9.93
N ALA A 258 11.95 -7.55 11.15
CA ALA A 258 12.34 -8.29 12.34
C ALA A 258 11.89 -9.76 12.24
N GLU A 259 10.67 -9.99 11.76
CA GLU A 259 10.09 -11.32 11.59
C GLU A 259 10.68 -12.09 10.41
N LEU A 260 11.03 -11.42 9.31
CA LEU A 260 11.57 -12.08 8.12
C LEU A 260 13.10 -12.23 8.15
N ARG A 261 13.78 -11.68 9.16
CA ARG A 261 15.24 -11.73 9.27
C ARG A 261 15.77 -13.16 9.25
N HIS A 262 16.82 -13.40 8.44
CA HIS A 262 17.47 -14.71 8.28
C HIS A 262 16.52 -15.82 7.79
N LYS A 263 15.54 -15.48 6.94
CA LYS A 263 14.59 -16.41 6.32
C LYS A 263 14.58 -16.23 4.81
N GLU A 264 15.72 -16.49 4.17
CA GLU A 264 16.01 -16.17 2.77
C GLU A 264 14.96 -16.75 1.81
N ASN A 265 14.67 -18.06 1.92
CA ASN A 265 13.67 -18.72 1.09
C ASN A 265 12.27 -18.10 1.20
N ILE A 266 11.91 -17.59 2.38
CA ILE A 266 10.61 -16.98 2.63
C ILE A 266 10.54 -15.60 2.01
N VAL A 267 11.61 -14.82 2.16
CA VAL A 267 11.74 -13.50 1.53
C VAL A 267 11.69 -13.63 0.00
N SER A 268 12.41 -14.60 -0.57
CA SER A 268 12.38 -14.89 -2.01
C SER A 268 11.00 -15.35 -2.50
N ALA A 269 10.34 -16.25 -1.76
CA ALA A 269 8.98 -16.68 -2.10
C ALA A 269 7.99 -15.51 -2.05
N LEU A 270 8.10 -14.63 -1.07
CA LEU A 270 7.27 -13.43 -0.96
C LEU A 270 7.53 -12.45 -2.11
N ALA A 271 8.78 -12.28 -2.54
CA ALA A 271 9.09 -11.45 -3.71
C ALA A 271 8.46 -12.01 -5.01
N LEU A 272 8.52 -13.33 -5.21
CA LEU A 272 7.85 -14.00 -6.34
C LEU A 272 6.32 -13.89 -6.25
N ALA A 273 5.74 -14.04 -5.06
CA ALA A 273 4.32 -13.86 -4.85
C ALA A 273 3.88 -12.42 -5.17
N THR A 274 4.60 -11.42 -4.67
CA THR A 274 4.38 -10.01 -5.00
C THR A 274 4.45 -9.77 -6.51
N ARG A 275 5.44 -10.37 -7.19
CA ARG A 275 5.58 -10.25 -8.64
C ARG A 275 4.38 -10.86 -9.37
N TRP A 276 3.86 -12.00 -8.89
CA TRP A 276 2.67 -12.67 -9.43
C TRP A 276 1.41 -11.79 -9.33
N PHE A 277 1.19 -11.12 -8.18
CA PHE A 277 0.06 -10.21 -8.00
C PHE A 277 0.18 -8.98 -8.90
N ARG A 278 1.38 -8.40 -8.96
CA ARG A 278 1.66 -7.22 -9.80
C ARG A 278 1.48 -7.51 -11.28
N SER A 279 1.93 -8.67 -11.76
CA SER A 279 1.84 -9.03 -13.18
C SER A 279 0.39 -9.18 -13.66
N ARG A 280 -0.55 -9.42 -12.74
CA ARG A 280 -2.00 -9.49 -12.96
C ARG A 280 -2.76 -8.19 -12.68
N GLY A 281 -2.04 -7.14 -12.27
CA GLY A 281 -2.65 -5.83 -12.00
C GLY A 281 -3.51 -5.76 -10.74
N LEU A 282 -3.38 -6.73 -9.83
CA LEU A 282 -4.10 -6.80 -8.55
C LEU A 282 -3.45 -5.89 -7.50
N LYS A 283 -3.55 -4.57 -7.70
CA LYS A 283 -2.84 -3.54 -6.92
C LYS A 283 -3.30 -3.43 -5.47
N GLU A 284 -4.51 -3.91 -5.17
CA GLU A 284 -5.12 -3.98 -3.85
C GLU A 284 -4.42 -5.00 -2.94
N PHE A 285 -3.73 -6.00 -3.51
CA PHE A 285 -2.80 -6.87 -2.81
C PHE A 285 -1.42 -6.20 -2.77
N ASP A 286 -1.34 -5.11 -2.02
CA ASP A 286 -0.09 -4.36 -1.92
C ASP A 286 0.98 -5.13 -1.15
N GLU A 287 2.22 -4.69 -1.31
CA GLU A 287 3.40 -5.37 -0.78
C GLU A 287 3.39 -5.47 0.75
N LEU A 288 2.82 -4.46 1.41
CA LEU A 288 2.70 -4.44 2.86
C LEU A 288 1.75 -5.55 3.32
N LEU A 289 0.56 -5.65 2.71
CA LEU A 289 -0.39 -6.71 3.02
C LEU A 289 0.20 -8.09 2.77
N LEU A 290 0.84 -8.31 1.61
CA LEU A 290 1.44 -9.62 1.28
C LEU A 290 2.52 -10.01 2.29
N ALA A 291 3.31 -9.03 2.76
CA ALA A 291 4.31 -9.25 3.79
C ALA A 291 3.69 -9.58 5.15
N CYS A 292 2.67 -8.83 5.57
CA CYS A 292 1.91 -9.12 6.78
C CYS A 292 1.30 -10.52 6.73
N PHE A 293 0.71 -10.90 5.58
CA PHE A 293 0.15 -12.23 5.38
C PHE A 293 1.21 -13.32 5.52
N MET A 294 2.40 -13.15 4.92
CA MET A 294 3.51 -14.10 5.06
C MET A 294 3.98 -14.24 6.52
N VAL A 295 4.12 -13.12 7.24
CA VAL A 295 4.46 -13.13 8.67
C VAL A 295 3.38 -13.86 9.48
N ARG A 296 2.10 -13.67 9.15
CA ARG A 296 1.01 -14.37 9.83
C ARG A 296 1.08 -15.88 9.61
N LEU A 297 1.40 -16.34 8.40
CA LEU A 297 1.59 -17.77 8.09
C LEU A 297 2.80 -18.37 8.83
N LEU A 298 3.83 -17.57 9.10
CA LEU A 298 4.97 -17.96 9.93
C LEU A 298 4.55 -18.15 11.39
N GLU A 299 3.79 -17.21 11.96
CA GLU A 299 3.27 -17.30 13.33
C GLU A 299 2.36 -18.52 13.52
N GLU A 300 1.59 -18.86 12.48
CA GLU A 300 0.71 -20.03 12.43
C GLU A 300 1.41 -21.36 12.12
N ASN A 301 2.72 -21.34 11.83
CA ASN A 301 3.51 -22.48 11.37
C ASN A 301 2.99 -23.14 10.07
N VAL A 302 2.18 -22.43 9.27
CA VAL A 302 1.80 -22.85 7.91
C VAL A 302 3.02 -22.78 6.97
N VAL A 303 3.87 -21.79 7.20
CA VAL A 303 5.20 -21.67 6.59
C VAL A 303 6.25 -21.78 7.70
N VAL A 304 7.33 -22.53 7.44
CA VAL A 304 8.45 -22.66 8.39
C VAL A 304 9.78 -22.38 7.71
N LYS A 305 10.75 -21.86 8.47
CA LYS A 305 12.06 -21.40 7.97
C LYS A 305 12.81 -22.46 7.14
N GLN A 306 12.67 -23.74 7.49
CA GLN A 306 13.40 -24.84 6.86
C GLN A 306 12.81 -25.29 5.51
N GLN A 307 11.63 -24.79 5.14
CA GLN A 307 11.01 -25.12 3.85
C GLN A 307 11.83 -24.56 2.69
N ASP A 308 11.85 -25.31 1.59
CA ASP A 308 12.35 -24.81 0.32
C ASP A 308 11.39 -23.76 -0.27
N LEU A 309 11.92 -22.92 -1.16
CA LEU A 309 11.19 -21.81 -1.78
C LEU A 309 9.87 -22.25 -2.44
N LEU A 310 9.85 -23.39 -3.16
CA LEU A 310 8.67 -23.86 -3.88
C LEU A 310 7.56 -24.26 -2.90
N THR A 311 7.93 -24.94 -1.81
CA THR A 311 7.00 -25.30 -0.74
C THR A 311 6.43 -24.05 -0.06
N VAL A 312 7.26 -23.05 0.25
CA VAL A 312 6.78 -21.79 0.84
C VAL A 312 5.79 -21.11 -0.10
N LEU A 313 6.13 -20.99 -1.38
CA LEU A 313 5.28 -20.33 -2.38
C LEU A 313 3.95 -21.07 -2.59
N ARG A 314 3.98 -22.41 -2.61
CA ARG A 314 2.79 -23.25 -2.69
C ARG A 314 1.88 -23.03 -1.49
N ASN A 315 2.43 -23.02 -0.28
CA ASN A 315 1.67 -22.80 0.95
C ASN A 315 1.08 -21.39 1.00
N PHE A 316 1.83 -20.38 0.58
CA PHE A 316 1.35 -19.00 0.50
C PHE A 316 0.17 -18.87 -0.48
N PHE A 317 0.30 -19.41 -1.69
CA PHE A 317 -0.80 -19.41 -2.69
C PHE A 317 -2.02 -20.17 -2.19
N LEU A 318 -1.82 -21.36 -1.59
CA LEU A 318 -2.91 -22.16 -1.05
C LEU A 318 -3.62 -21.46 0.11
N ALA A 319 -2.89 -20.75 0.97
CA ALA A 319 -3.45 -19.99 2.06
C ALA A 319 -4.35 -18.84 1.56
N ILE A 320 -3.96 -18.13 0.50
CA ILE A 320 -4.83 -17.09 -0.10
C ILE A 320 -6.05 -17.72 -0.78
N VAL A 321 -5.88 -18.84 -1.51
CA VAL A 321 -7.00 -19.58 -2.12
C VAL A 321 -8.03 -19.98 -1.06
N ASN A 322 -7.56 -20.50 0.06
CA ASN A 322 -8.39 -20.98 1.16
C ASN A 322 -8.74 -19.91 2.21
N TRP A 323 -8.39 -18.65 1.97
CA TRP A 323 -8.60 -17.58 2.96
C TRP A 323 -10.10 -17.47 3.29
N ASP A 324 -10.46 -17.86 4.51
CA ASP A 324 -11.81 -17.70 5.05
C ASP A 324 -12.07 -16.22 5.37
N THR A 325 -12.97 -15.60 4.63
CA THR A 325 -13.34 -14.19 4.80
C THR A 325 -14.46 -13.98 5.81
N SER A 326 -15.00 -15.05 6.40
CA SER A 326 -16.02 -14.95 7.45
C SER A 326 -15.44 -14.60 8.81
N VAL A 327 -14.12 -14.71 8.96
CA VAL A 327 -13.38 -14.41 10.18
C VAL A 327 -12.35 -13.32 9.92
N ALA A 328 -12.11 -12.49 10.94
CA ALA A 328 -10.98 -11.58 10.94
C ALA A 328 -9.70 -12.37 11.22
N ILE A 329 -8.66 -12.11 10.45
CA ILE A 329 -7.31 -12.59 10.73
C ILE A 329 -6.38 -11.40 10.93
N GLY A 330 -5.12 -11.65 11.26
CA GLY A 330 -4.09 -10.64 11.37
C GLY A 330 -3.38 -10.70 12.71
N PHE A 331 -2.96 -9.54 13.19
CA PHE A 331 -2.12 -9.41 14.38
C PHE A 331 -2.84 -8.81 15.58
N HIS A 332 -4.16 -8.64 15.48
CA HIS A 332 -4.93 -8.01 16.53
C HIS A 332 -4.81 -8.79 17.86
N PRO A 333 -4.94 -8.12 19.00
CA PRO A 333 -4.91 -8.77 20.31
C PRO A 333 -6.04 -9.80 20.46
N ASP A 334 -5.79 -10.86 21.23
CA ASP A 334 -6.80 -11.88 21.55
C ASP A 334 -7.98 -11.33 22.37
N ASP A 335 -7.78 -10.21 23.08
CA ASP A 335 -8.77 -9.53 23.92
C ASP A 335 -9.47 -8.36 23.21
N LEU A 336 -9.34 -8.25 21.89
CA LEU A 336 -10.08 -7.26 21.10
C LEU A 336 -11.59 -7.47 21.24
N GLU A 337 -12.34 -6.37 21.44
CA GLU A 337 -13.79 -6.42 21.62
C GLU A 337 -14.51 -7.00 20.37
N ASP A 338 -15.43 -7.95 20.58
CA ASP A 338 -16.16 -8.65 19.51
C ASP A 338 -16.96 -7.71 18.59
N ASP A 339 -17.41 -6.56 19.12
CA ASP A 339 -18.13 -5.54 18.37
C ASP A 339 -17.23 -4.82 17.35
N VAL A 340 -15.96 -4.63 17.67
CA VAL A 340 -14.94 -4.08 16.74
C VAL A 340 -14.72 -5.06 15.59
N ILE A 341 -14.54 -6.35 15.88
CA ILE A 341 -14.40 -7.41 14.86
C ILE A 341 -15.66 -7.47 13.99
N SER A 342 -16.84 -7.48 14.61
CA SER A 342 -18.12 -7.50 13.90
C SER A 342 -18.31 -6.28 13.00
N ALA A 343 -17.89 -5.09 13.45
CA ALA A 343 -17.92 -3.87 12.65
C ALA A 343 -17.00 -3.98 11.42
N HIS A 344 -15.82 -4.59 11.55
CA HIS A 344 -14.93 -4.84 10.41
C HIS A 344 -15.54 -5.82 9.41
N LEU A 345 -16.06 -6.96 9.87
CA LEU A 345 -16.67 -7.97 9.01
C LEU A 345 -17.95 -7.47 8.31
N ALA A 346 -18.68 -6.54 8.95
CA ALA A 346 -19.83 -5.89 8.33
C ALA A 346 -19.42 -4.86 7.26
N ALA A 347 -18.29 -4.17 7.45
CA ALA A 347 -17.85 -3.08 6.58
C ALA A 347 -16.98 -3.53 5.39
N PHE A 348 -16.27 -4.65 5.51
CA PHE A 348 -15.28 -5.09 4.52
C PHE A 348 -15.46 -6.55 4.13
N PRO A 349 -15.26 -6.90 2.83
CA PRO A 349 -15.33 -8.29 2.39
C PRO A 349 -14.12 -9.12 2.84
N VAL A 350 -13.00 -8.48 3.19
CA VAL A 350 -11.76 -9.12 3.64
C VAL A 350 -11.21 -8.33 4.82
N VAL A 351 -10.85 -9.02 5.90
CA VAL A 351 -10.40 -8.40 7.14
C VAL A 351 -9.05 -8.99 7.56
N PHE A 352 -8.00 -8.18 7.47
CA PHE A 352 -6.68 -8.44 8.03
C PHE A 352 -6.33 -7.29 8.98
N LEU A 353 -6.41 -7.51 10.29
CA LEU A 353 -6.23 -6.46 11.29
C LEU A 353 -4.77 -6.30 11.73
N ASP A 354 -4.39 -5.06 12.02
CA ASP A 354 -3.11 -4.72 12.63
C ASP A 354 -3.07 -5.02 14.13
N ASP A 355 -1.93 -4.73 14.78
CA ASP A 355 -1.70 -4.91 16.21
C ASP A 355 -2.66 -4.11 17.11
N THR A 356 -3.28 -3.04 16.60
CA THR A 356 -4.28 -2.28 17.36
C THR A 356 -5.69 -2.84 17.22
N GLY A 357 -5.93 -3.69 16.21
CA GLY A 357 -7.26 -4.22 15.88
C GLY A 357 -8.17 -3.27 15.11
N TYR A 358 -7.76 -2.02 14.84
CA TYR A 358 -8.62 -1.01 14.21
C TYR A 358 -8.27 -0.74 12.74
N TRP A 359 -7.04 -1.05 12.32
CA TRP A 359 -6.63 -0.90 10.94
C TRP A 359 -6.71 -2.24 10.21
N ASN A 360 -7.64 -2.34 9.28
CA ASN A 360 -7.71 -3.39 8.29
C ASN A 360 -6.72 -3.11 7.16
N VAL A 361 -5.59 -3.81 7.15
CA VAL A 361 -4.55 -3.74 6.12
C VAL A 361 -5.10 -4.18 4.76
N ALA A 362 -6.11 -5.06 4.75
CA ALA A 362 -6.78 -5.56 3.56
C ALA A 362 -7.96 -4.68 3.09
N ASN A 363 -8.14 -3.47 3.62
CA ASN A 363 -9.32 -2.63 3.35
C ASN A 363 -9.52 -2.26 1.87
N GLY A 364 -8.48 -2.40 1.03
CA GLY A 364 -8.55 -2.14 -0.41
C GLY A 364 -9.06 -3.31 -1.24
N ILE A 365 -9.11 -4.53 -0.68
CA ILE A 365 -9.49 -5.72 -1.43
C ILE A 365 -11.01 -5.79 -1.55
N SER A 366 -11.51 -5.78 -2.78
CA SER A 366 -12.91 -6.05 -3.07
C SER A 366 -13.21 -7.55 -3.06
N LYS A 367 -14.50 -7.91 -2.93
CA LYS A 367 -14.92 -9.31 -3.05
C LYS A 367 -14.53 -9.91 -4.41
N ASP A 368 -14.74 -9.15 -5.48
CA ASP A 368 -14.44 -9.59 -6.85
C ASP A 368 -12.94 -9.74 -7.09
N SER A 369 -12.14 -8.80 -6.57
CA SER A 369 -10.68 -8.88 -6.57
C SER A 369 -10.17 -10.15 -5.90
N LEU A 370 -10.71 -10.50 -4.73
CA LEU A 370 -10.33 -11.72 -4.03
C LEU A 370 -10.75 -12.96 -4.82
N LEU A 371 -11.97 -13.00 -5.36
CA LEU A 371 -12.44 -14.13 -6.16
C LEU A 371 -11.57 -14.36 -7.40
N LEU A 372 -11.20 -13.29 -8.10
CA LEU A 372 -10.28 -13.34 -9.24
C LEU A 372 -8.91 -13.86 -8.81
N ALA A 373 -8.35 -13.32 -7.72
CA ALA A 373 -7.08 -13.78 -7.17
C ALA A 373 -7.12 -15.27 -6.81
N LYS A 374 -8.17 -15.74 -6.12
CA LYS A 374 -8.34 -17.14 -5.74
C LYS A 374 -8.43 -18.06 -6.97
N ALA A 375 -9.19 -17.67 -7.98
CA ALA A 375 -9.33 -18.46 -9.20
C ALA A 375 -7.99 -18.57 -9.95
N ASP A 376 -7.27 -17.46 -10.09
CA ASP A 376 -5.99 -17.39 -10.79
C ASP A 376 -4.87 -18.12 -10.04
N LEU A 377 -4.84 -17.99 -8.71
CA LEU A 377 -3.91 -18.74 -7.85
C LEU A 377 -4.19 -20.24 -7.91
N SER A 378 -5.45 -20.65 -7.90
CA SER A 378 -5.82 -22.07 -8.04
C SER A 378 -5.30 -22.68 -9.34
N ARG A 379 -5.37 -21.93 -10.46
CA ARG A 379 -4.76 -22.36 -11.72
C ARG A 379 -3.24 -22.37 -11.62
N SER A 380 -2.65 -21.32 -11.07
CA SER A 380 -1.20 -21.20 -10.89
C SER A 380 -0.60 -22.33 -10.05
N LEU A 381 -1.31 -22.83 -9.04
CA LEU A 381 -0.89 -23.97 -8.20
C LEU A 381 -0.70 -25.27 -9.00
N SER A 382 -1.42 -25.44 -10.12
CA SER A 382 -1.30 -26.62 -10.99
C SER A 382 -0.03 -26.59 -11.84
N SER A 383 0.46 -25.39 -12.18
CA SER A 383 1.66 -25.15 -12.98
C SER A 383 2.90 -24.81 -12.14
N LEU A 384 2.74 -24.70 -10.82
CA LEU A 384 3.83 -24.32 -9.92
C LEU A 384 4.88 -25.44 -9.85
N GLY A 385 6.12 -25.14 -10.24
CA GLY A 385 7.22 -26.11 -10.36
C GLY A 385 7.49 -26.56 -11.79
N ASP A 386 6.64 -26.19 -12.77
CA ASP A 386 6.91 -26.37 -14.19
C ASP A 386 7.74 -25.21 -14.74
N CYS A 387 8.95 -25.50 -15.20
CA CYS A 387 9.88 -24.49 -15.73
C CYS A 387 9.37 -23.79 -16.99
N LEU A 388 8.48 -24.44 -17.77
CA LEU A 388 7.87 -23.84 -18.96
C LEU A 388 6.80 -22.81 -18.60
N ALA A 389 6.23 -22.89 -17.40
CA ALA A 389 5.21 -21.97 -16.91
C ALA A 389 5.78 -20.75 -16.17
N PHE A 390 7.09 -20.72 -15.91
CA PHE A 390 7.72 -19.71 -15.06
C PHE A 390 7.45 -18.27 -15.56
N ASP A 391 7.64 -18.04 -16.86
CA ASP A 391 7.46 -16.72 -17.47
C ASP A 391 6.01 -16.25 -17.31
N THR A 392 5.04 -17.10 -17.64
CA THR A 392 3.60 -16.78 -17.50
C THR A 392 3.17 -16.57 -16.04
N LEU A 393 3.82 -17.24 -15.09
CA LEU A 393 3.55 -17.08 -13.67
C LEU A 393 4.09 -15.74 -13.14
N PHE A 394 5.34 -15.40 -13.45
CA PHE A 394 6.08 -14.33 -12.74
C PHE A 394 6.60 -13.21 -13.62
N LEU A 395 6.83 -13.39 -14.92
CA LEU A 395 7.49 -12.38 -15.78
C LEU A 395 6.52 -11.67 -16.72
N GLU A 396 5.58 -12.38 -17.33
CA GLU A 396 4.62 -11.83 -18.29
C GLU A 396 3.61 -10.91 -17.60
N ARG A 397 3.47 -9.68 -18.12
CA ARG A 397 2.40 -8.77 -17.70
C ARG A 397 1.11 -9.16 -18.40
N HIS A 398 0.10 -9.51 -17.63
CA HIS A 398 -1.23 -9.79 -18.13
C HIS A 398 -1.90 -8.45 -18.47
N HIS A 399 -2.21 -8.24 -19.75
CA HIS A 399 -2.88 -7.03 -20.18
C HIS A 399 -4.35 -7.08 -19.77
N PHE A 400 -4.87 -5.95 -19.29
CA PHE A 400 -6.29 -5.84 -18.90
C PHE A 400 -7.24 -6.33 -20.01
N PHE A 401 -6.89 -6.09 -21.28
CA PHE A 401 -7.68 -6.47 -22.46
C PHE A 401 -7.60 -7.96 -22.85
N SER A 402 -6.73 -8.74 -22.21
CA SER A 402 -6.68 -10.21 -22.36
C SER A 402 -7.20 -10.95 -21.14
N SER A 403 -7.54 -10.23 -20.06
CA SER A 403 -7.97 -10.84 -18.78
C SER A 403 -9.48 -11.10 -18.70
N PHE A 404 -10.28 -10.52 -19.61
CA PHE A 404 -11.73 -10.63 -19.58
C PHE A 404 -12.29 -10.89 -20.99
N ASP A 405 -13.39 -11.62 -21.08
CA ASP A 405 -14.04 -11.92 -22.36
C ASP A 405 -14.86 -10.73 -22.91
N HIS A 406 -15.30 -9.83 -22.03
CA HIS A 406 -16.22 -8.75 -22.36
C HIS A 406 -15.77 -7.41 -21.79
N TYR A 407 -15.84 -6.36 -22.63
CA TYR A 407 -15.49 -4.99 -22.27
C TYR A 407 -16.66 -4.07 -22.59
N PHE A 408 -17.07 -3.28 -21.60
CA PHE A 408 -18.14 -2.30 -21.76
C PHE A 408 -17.56 -0.90 -21.62
N ARG A 409 -17.85 -0.02 -22.58
CA ARG A 409 -17.56 1.41 -22.48
C ARG A 409 -18.85 2.13 -22.11
N LEU A 410 -18.85 2.76 -20.93
CA LEU A 410 -19.95 3.58 -20.44
C LEU A 410 -19.62 5.06 -20.64
N ASP A 411 -20.22 5.69 -21.65
CA ASP A 411 -20.11 7.14 -21.88
C ASP A 411 -21.24 7.85 -21.10
N LEU A 412 -20.93 8.33 -19.90
CA LEU A 412 -21.89 9.05 -19.05
C LEU A 412 -21.92 10.54 -19.39
N SER A 413 -23.11 11.07 -19.74
CA SER A 413 -23.30 12.52 -19.89
C SER A 413 -23.14 13.24 -18.54
N PRO A 414 -22.84 14.55 -18.53
CA PRO A 414 -22.82 15.35 -17.29
C PRO A 414 -24.14 15.29 -16.51
N GLU A 415 -25.30 15.18 -17.18
CA GLU A 415 -26.59 14.99 -16.50
C GLU A 415 -26.69 13.60 -15.86
N SER A 416 -26.28 12.53 -16.56
CA SER A 416 -26.28 11.17 -16.02
C SER A 416 -25.38 11.04 -14.79
N LYS A 417 -24.22 11.69 -14.78
CA LYS A 417 -23.33 11.73 -13.60
C LYS A 417 -24.02 12.38 -12.39
N LYS A 418 -24.74 13.49 -12.61
CA LYS A 418 -25.51 14.17 -11.55
C LYS A 418 -26.66 13.31 -11.04
N LEU A 419 -27.31 12.54 -11.91
CA LEU A 419 -28.41 11.65 -11.53
C LEU A 419 -27.90 10.50 -10.66
N LEU A 420 -26.77 9.89 -11.02
CA LEU A 420 -26.15 8.81 -10.24
C LEU A 420 -25.80 9.25 -8.81
N CYS A 421 -25.29 10.48 -8.62
CA CYS A 421 -24.97 11.02 -7.29
C CYS A 421 -26.20 11.36 -6.42
N LYS A 422 -27.41 11.42 -6.99
CA LYS A 422 -28.64 11.71 -6.24
C LYS A 422 -29.36 10.47 -5.71
N THR A 423 -28.97 9.29 -6.18
CA THR A 423 -29.71 8.03 -5.94
C THR A 423 -28.93 7.04 -5.07
N SER A 424 -27.77 7.45 -4.54
CA SER A 424 -26.96 6.70 -3.58
C SER A 424 -27.23 7.18 -2.17
#